data_AF-A0A9D9L144-F1
#
_entry.id   AF-A0A9D9L144-F1
#
_cell.length_a   1.000
_cell.length_b   1.000
_cell.length_c   1.000
_cell.angle_alpha   90.00
_cell.angle_beta   90.00
_cell.angle_gamma   90.00
#
_symmetry.space_group_name_H-M   'P 1'
#
loop_
_entity.id
_entity.type
_entity.pdbx_description
1 polymer ?
#
loop_
_entity_poly.entity_id
_entity_poly.type
_entity_poly.pdbx_seq_one_letter_code
_entity_poly.pdbx_strand_id
1 'polypeptide(L)'
;MKKLICTLLSLALILCAFTGCEKSAEDVQTSDVNIVDDKDITPNDTSEFVYEETDGGVTIKGYKGNSQTVNIPSEINGKPVTVIAPYAFDGFEENDGSVQNGKSYKDNNINTITSIHI
;
A
#
# COMPACT_ATOMS: atom_id res chain seq x y z
N MET A 1 -10.89 35.41 -50.44
CA MET A 1 -12.26 35.55 -49.90
C MET A 1 -12.86 34.17 -49.78
N LYS A 2 -13.25 33.78 -48.55
CA LYS A 2 -14.21 32.72 -48.11
C LYS A 2 -14.54 31.65 -49.17
N LYS A 3 -14.40 30.34 -48.91
CA LYS A 3 -15.05 29.54 -47.86
C LYS A 3 -14.42 28.13 -47.91
N LEU A 4 -14.20 27.47 -46.77
CA LEU A 4 -14.45 26.04 -46.56
C LEU A 4 -14.49 25.81 -45.04
N ILE A 5 -15.72 25.75 -44.56
CA ILE A 5 -16.15 25.48 -43.19
C ILE A 5 -16.69 24.04 -43.20
N CYS A 6 -16.58 23.38 -42.04
CA CYS A 6 -17.20 22.09 -41.67
C CYS A 6 -16.46 20.82 -42.09
N THR A 7 -15.97 20.08 -41.07
CA THR A 7 -16.32 18.66 -40.74
C THR A 7 -15.15 17.83 -40.16
N LEU A 8 -14.28 18.40 -39.33
CA LEU A 8 -13.22 17.60 -38.66
C LEU A 8 -13.11 17.89 -37.16
N LEU A 9 -14.22 18.30 -36.52
CA LEU A 9 -14.27 18.57 -35.07
C LEU A 9 -15.13 17.58 -34.26
N SER A 10 -15.64 16.48 -34.83
CA SER A 10 -16.39 15.52 -34.01
C SER A 10 -16.55 14.16 -34.68
N LEU A 11 -15.60 13.25 -34.46
CA LEU A 11 -15.99 11.88 -34.16
C LEU A 11 -14.92 11.24 -33.29
N ALA A 12 -15.23 11.20 -32.00
CA ALA A 12 -14.53 10.42 -31.02
C ALA A 12 -14.56 8.94 -31.41
N LEU A 13 -13.40 8.36 -31.68
CA LEU A 13 -13.10 7.00 -31.26
C LEU A 13 -11.91 7.10 -30.30
N ILE A 14 -12.23 7.47 -29.06
CA ILE A 14 -11.35 7.25 -27.92
C ILE A 14 -11.24 5.73 -27.81
N LEU A 15 -10.09 5.21 -28.24
CA LEU A 15 -9.73 3.81 -28.11
C LEU A 15 -9.73 3.46 -26.61
N CYS A 16 -10.77 2.75 -26.19
CA CYS A 16 -10.75 1.96 -24.98
C CYS A 16 -9.65 0.90 -25.12
N ALA A 17 -8.49 1.15 -24.51
CA ALA A 17 -7.51 0.13 -24.20
C ALA A 17 -6.64 0.54 -23.00
N PHE A 18 -7.25 1.08 -21.95
CA PHE A 18 -6.66 0.97 -20.61
C PHE A 18 -7.25 -0.26 -19.95
N THR A 19 -6.54 -1.39 -20.04
CA THR A 19 -6.30 -2.35 -18.95
C THR A 19 -5.15 -3.22 -19.40
N GLY A 20 -3.95 -2.63 -19.47
CA GLY A 20 -2.73 -3.41 -19.29
C GLY A 20 -2.57 -3.62 -17.79
N CYS A 21 -3.00 -4.78 -17.28
CA CYS A 21 -2.44 -5.30 -16.04
C CYS A 21 -1.05 -5.84 -16.41
N GLU A 22 -0.03 -4.98 -16.44
CA GLU A 22 1.34 -5.44 -16.54
C GLU A 22 1.81 -5.86 -15.14
N LYS A 23 1.40 -7.05 -14.74
CA LYS A 23 2.12 -7.79 -13.71
C LYS A 23 3.41 -8.31 -14.36
N SER A 24 4.47 -7.52 -14.32
CA SER A 24 5.83 -8.00 -14.60
C SER A 24 6.61 -7.97 -13.31
N ALA A 25 6.88 -9.17 -12.79
CA ALA A 25 7.94 -9.37 -11.83
C ALA A 25 9.27 -9.16 -12.56
N GLU A 26 10.10 -8.23 -12.10
CA GLU A 26 11.52 -8.19 -12.44
C GLU A 26 12.34 -8.36 -11.17
N ASP A 27 12.87 -9.58 -11.07
CA ASP A 27 14.12 -9.92 -10.40
C ASP A 27 15.24 -9.00 -10.89
N VAL A 28 15.91 -8.30 -9.97
CA VAL A 28 17.22 -7.73 -10.22
C VAL A 28 18.15 -8.12 -9.08
N GLN A 29 18.83 -9.25 -9.28
CA GLN A 29 20.14 -9.51 -8.68
C GLN A 29 21.13 -8.46 -9.19
N THR A 30 21.66 -7.62 -8.29
CA THR A 30 22.92 -6.90 -8.52
C THR A 30 23.78 -6.97 -7.28
N SER A 31 24.75 -7.86 -7.34
CA SER A 31 25.89 -7.95 -6.44
C SER A 31 26.82 -6.74 -6.58
N ASP A 32 27.12 -6.14 -5.42
CA ASP A 32 28.33 -5.37 -5.04
C ASP A 32 28.44 -3.87 -5.35
N VAL A 33 27.90 -2.99 -4.48
CA VAL A 33 28.58 -1.83 -3.81
C VAL A 33 27.82 -1.45 -2.52
N ASN A 34 28.56 -1.28 -1.42
CA ASN A 34 28.12 -0.80 -0.11
C ASN A 34 28.05 0.74 -0.06
N ILE A 35 26.85 1.29 -0.17
CA ILE A 35 26.35 2.46 0.55
C ILE A 35 25.06 1.94 1.19
N VAL A 36 24.81 2.17 2.49
CA VAL A 36 23.44 1.99 3.03
C VAL A 36 22.58 3.09 2.41
N ASP A 37 22.23 2.88 1.14
CA ASP A 37 21.29 3.69 0.43
C ASP A 37 19.96 3.51 1.16
N ASP A 38 19.39 4.63 1.60
CA ASP A 38 18.03 4.79 2.11
C ASP A 38 16.95 4.13 1.22
N LYS A 39 17.32 3.71 0.00
CA LYS A 39 16.52 2.94 -0.95
C LYS A 39 16.24 1.48 -0.60
N ASP A 40 16.95 0.85 0.34
CA ASP A 40 16.72 -0.57 0.65
C ASP A 40 15.59 -0.81 1.68
N ILE A 41 14.94 0.28 2.12
CA ILE A 41 13.69 0.22 2.88
C ILE A 41 12.55 0.00 1.88
N THR A 42 12.38 -1.24 1.45
CA THR A 42 11.22 -1.64 0.63
C THR A 42 9.95 -1.63 1.50
N PRO A 43 8.91 -0.83 1.17
CA PRO A 43 7.69 -0.80 1.97
C PRO A 43 7.02 -2.16 2.03
N ASN A 44 6.46 -2.52 3.20
CA ASN A 44 5.60 -3.68 3.31
C ASN A 44 4.34 -3.50 2.46
N ASP A 45 3.78 -4.62 2.02
CA ASP A 45 2.54 -4.61 1.24
C ASP A 45 1.43 -3.93 2.07
N THR A 46 0.69 -3.01 1.44
CA THR A 46 -0.39 -2.27 2.09
C THR A 46 -1.47 -3.19 2.69
N SER A 47 -1.63 -4.40 2.16
CA SER A 47 -2.53 -5.44 2.67
C SER A 47 -2.07 -6.07 3.97
N GLU A 48 -0.85 -5.81 4.44
CA GLU A 48 -0.37 -6.16 5.79
C GLU A 48 -0.80 -5.15 6.85
N PHE A 49 -1.40 -4.02 6.44
CA PHE A 49 -1.86 -2.99 7.34
C PHE A 49 -3.38 -2.97 7.45
N VAL A 50 -3.84 -2.60 8.63
CA VAL A 50 -5.22 -2.22 8.91
C VAL A 50 -5.20 -0.72 9.07
N TYR A 51 -5.97 -0.01 8.25
CA TYR A 51 -5.89 1.44 8.16
C TYR A 51 -7.26 2.07 7.94
N GLU A 52 -7.31 3.38 8.17
CA GLU A 52 -8.46 4.23 7.89
C GLU A 52 -8.02 5.38 6.99
N GLU A 53 -8.74 5.57 5.89
CA GLU A 53 -8.53 6.69 4.98
C GLU A 53 -9.45 7.84 5.32
N THR A 54 -8.90 9.04 5.34
CA THR A 54 -9.63 10.29 5.49
C THR A 54 -9.18 11.29 4.43
N ASP A 55 -9.82 12.46 4.37
CA ASP A 55 -9.35 13.56 3.52
C ASP A 55 -7.97 14.08 3.94
N GLY A 56 -7.58 13.86 5.21
CA GLY A 56 -6.28 14.24 5.76
C GLY A 56 -5.17 13.22 5.56
N GLY A 57 -5.42 12.12 4.83
CA GLY A 57 -4.47 11.03 4.61
C GLY A 57 -4.87 9.73 5.30
N VAL A 58 -3.90 8.85 5.48
CA VAL A 58 -4.10 7.49 6.00
C VAL A 58 -3.58 7.36 7.43
N THR A 59 -4.42 6.76 8.28
CA THR A 59 -4.06 6.37 9.65
C THR A 59 -3.86 4.86 9.72
N ILE A 60 -2.65 4.40 10.05
CA ILE A 60 -2.36 2.99 10.34
C ILE A 60 -2.90 2.65 11.74
N LYS A 61 -3.77 1.64 11.83
CA LYS A 61 -4.43 1.19 13.06
C LYS A 61 -3.99 -0.19 13.51
N GLY A 62 -3.33 -0.95 12.65
CA GLY A 62 -2.88 -2.30 12.96
C GLY A 62 -1.89 -2.83 11.93
N TYR A 63 -1.03 -3.74 12.36
CA TYR A 63 -0.18 -4.56 11.50
C TYR A 63 -0.57 -6.04 11.65
N LYS A 64 -0.83 -6.69 10.51
CA LYS A 64 -1.18 -8.12 10.39
C LYS A 64 -0.16 -8.92 9.59
N GLY A 65 0.95 -8.30 9.20
CA GLY A 65 2.03 -9.00 8.52
C GLY A 65 2.85 -9.88 9.47
N ASN A 66 3.88 -10.52 8.91
CA ASN A 66 4.73 -11.48 9.63
C ASN A 66 6.24 -11.10 9.58
N SER A 67 6.57 -9.91 9.10
CA SER A 67 7.96 -9.45 8.95
C SER A 67 8.49 -8.84 10.25
N GLN A 68 9.67 -9.28 10.70
CA GLN A 68 10.33 -8.74 11.91
C GLN A 68 10.76 -7.28 11.71
N THR A 69 11.00 -6.88 10.46
CA THR A 69 11.21 -5.50 10.06
C THR A 69 9.95 -5.01 9.37
N VAL A 70 9.37 -3.94 9.89
CA VAL A 70 8.19 -3.28 9.31
C VAL A 70 8.61 -1.96 8.68
N ASN A 71 8.43 -1.86 7.38
CA ASN A 71 8.67 -0.66 6.59
C ASN A 71 7.30 -0.06 6.22
N ILE A 72 6.95 1.06 6.82
CA ILE A 72 5.66 1.71 6.60
C ILE A 72 5.66 2.33 5.19
N PRO A 73 4.64 2.07 4.36
CA PRO A 73 4.53 2.74 3.09
C PRO A 73 4.27 4.23 3.27
N SER A 74 4.93 5.06 2.46
CA SER A 74 4.69 6.51 2.45
C SER A 74 3.28 6.87 1.97
N GLU A 75 2.67 6.00 1.15
CA GLU A 75 1.31 6.14 0.65
C GLU A 75 0.55 4.81 0.66
N ILE A 76 -0.76 4.88 0.93
CA ILE A 76 -1.70 3.79 0.72
C ILE A 76 -2.81 4.33 -0.16
N ASN A 77 -3.09 3.64 -1.27
CA ASN A 77 -4.09 4.05 -2.27
C ASN A 77 -3.89 5.48 -2.82
N GLY A 78 -2.63 5.91 -2.97
CA GLY A 78 -2.27 7.25 -3.47
C GLY A 78 -2.53 8.39 -2.46
N LYS A 79 -2.77 8.06 -1.19
CA LYS A 79 -2.89 9.02 -0.09
C LYS A 79 -1.71 8.85 0.87
N PRO A 80 -1.15 9.95 1.40
CA PRO A 80 -0.01 9.88 2.32
C PRO A 80 -0.41 9.21 3.64
N VAL A 81 0.47 8.38 4.18
CA VAL A 81 0.35 7.92 5.57
C VAL A 81 0.78 9.05 6.49
N THR A 82 -0.16 9.56 7.29
CA THR A 82 0.05 10.75 8.13
C THR A 82 0.01 10.45 9.62
N VAL A 83 -0.57 9.31 10.01
CA VAL A 83 -0.74 8.94 11.42
C VAL A 83 -0.50 7.45 11.62
N ILE A 84 0.23 7.11 12.69
CA ILE A 84 0.25 5.77 13.27
C ILE A 84 -0.54 5.84 14.58
N ALA A 85 -1.62 5.08 14.67
CA ALA A 85 -2.48 5.08 15.86
C ALA A 85 -1.75 4.46 17.06
N PRO A 86 -2.11 4.86 18.29
CA PRO A 86 -1.66 4.15 19.48
C PRO A 86 -1.98 2.66 19.36
N TYR A 87 -1.04 1.82 19.78
CA TYR A 87 -1.23 0.37 19.80
C TYR A 87 -1.38 -0.30 18.42
N ALA A 88 -1.03 0.40 17.33
CA ALA A 88 -1.04 -0.20 15.98
C ALA A 88 -0.14 -1.44 15.84
N PHE A 89 0.79 -1.64 16.78
CA PHE A 89 1.72 -2.77 16.84
C PHE A 89 1.64 -3.51 18.18
N ASP A 90 0.48 -3.53 18.86
CA ASP A 90 0.31 -4.26 20.14
C ASP A 90 -0.53 -5.54 20.00
N GLY A 91 -1.14 -5.76 18.84
CA GLY A 91 -2.05 -6.87 18.58
C GLY A 91 -3.15 -6.42 17.65
N PHE A 92 -3.44 -7.19 16.60
CA PHE A 92 -4.60 -6.94 15.77
C PHE A 92 -5.77 -7.86 16.16
N GLU A 93 -6.93 -7.26 16.40
CA GLU A 93 -8.19 -7.99 16.62
C GLU A 93 -8.90 -8.17 15.27
N GLU A 94 -8.86 -9.39 14.72
CA GLU A 94 -9.67 -9.73 13.56
C GLU A 94 -11.06 -10.14 14.01
N ASN A 95 -12.08 -9.38 13.61
CA ASN A 95 -13.47 -9.78 13.79
C ASN A 95 -13.85 -10.79 12.70
N ASP A 96 -13.31 -12.00 12.78
CA ASP A 96 -13.86 -13.13 12.04
C ASP A 96 -15.18 -13.50 12.71
N GLY A 97 -16.31 -13.15 12.07
CA GLY A 97 -17.67 -13.35 12.60
C GLY A 97 -18.06 -14.81 12.92
N SER A 98 -17.10 -15.73 12.89
CA SER A 98 -17.19 -17.14 13.26
C SER A 98 -17.15 -17.39 14.78
N VAL A 99 -16.64 -16.46 15.60
CA VAL A 99 -16.54 -16.63 17.06
C VAL A 99 -17.57 -15.79 17.80
N GLN A 100 -18.67 -16.43 18.21
CA GLN A 100 -19.62 -15.84 19.15
C GLN A 100 -18.90 -15.60 20.50
N ASN A 101 -18.67 -14.34 20.85
CA ASN A 101 -18.24 -13.87 22.17
C ASN A 101 -16.78 -14.16 22.60
N GLY A 102 -15.85 -14.34 21.66
CA GLY A 102 -14.42 -14.46 21.95
C GLY A 102 -13.58 -13.60 21.02
N LYS A 103 -12.95 -12.55 21.54
CA LYS A 103 -11.86 -11.87 20.83
C LYS A 103 -10.78 -12.92 20.55
N SER A 104 -10.53 -13.21 19.28
CA SER A 104 -9.43 -14.10 18.87
C SER A 104 -8.30 -13.22 18.40
N TYR A 105 -7.30 -13.01 19.25
CA TYR A 105 -6.02 -12.44 18.83
C TYR A 105 -5.36 -13.50 17.95
N LYS A 106 -5.19 -13.22 16.65
CA LYS A 106 -4.35 -14.08 15.81
C LYS A 106 -2.93 -13.98 16.34
N ASP A 107 -2.23 -15.12 16.38
CA ASP A 107 -0.79 -15.12 16.52
C ASP A 107 -0.23 -14.32 15.35
N ASN A 108 0.23 -13.10 15.61
CA ASN A 108 1.04 -12.34 14.69
C ASN A 108 2.45 -12.24 15.24
N ASN A 109 3.35 -11.73 14.41
CA ASN A 109 4.75 -11.64 14.74
C ASN A 109 5.08 -10.41 15.61
N ILE A 110 4.10 -9.74 16.21
CA ILE A 110 4.30 -8.46 16.91
C ILE A 110 5.36 -8.56 18.01
N ASN A 111 5.35 -9.66 18.77
CA ASN A 111 6.36 -9.92 19.80
C ASN A 111 7.78 -10.16 19.25
N THR A 112 7.91 -10.28 17.94
CA THR A 112 9.17 -10.50 17.21
C THR A 112 9.54 -9.34 16.29
N ILE A 113 8.75 -8.24 16.25
CA ILE A 113 9.14 -7.05 15.51
C ILE A 113 10.39 -6.45 16.18
N THR A 114 11.47 -6.34 15.42
CA THR A 114 12.75 -5.80 15.89
C THR A 114 12.97 -4.36 15.43
N SER A 115 12.36 -3.97 14.32
CA SER A 115 12.57 -2.66 13.70
C SER A 115 11.32 -2.16 12.99
N ILE A 116 11.05 -0.86 13.11
CA ILE A 116 10.00 -0.16 12.37
C ILE A 116 10.65 1.06 11.69
N HIS A 117 10.46 1.19 10.39
CA HIS A 117 10.91 2.31 9.57
C HIS A 117 9.71 3.04 8.97
N ILE A 118 9.78 4.36 8.89
CA ILE A 118 8.72 5.26 8.39
C ILE A 118 9.32 6.16 7.33
#